data_AF-A0A3B5MU62-F1
#
_entry.id   AF-A0A3B5MU62-F1
#
_cell.length_a   1.000
_cell.length_b   1.000
_cell.length_c   1.000
_cell.angle_alpha   90.00
_cell.angle_beta   90.00
_cell.angle_gamma   90.00
#
_symmetry.space_group_name_H-M   'P 1'
#
loop_
_entity.id
_entity.type
_entity.pdbx_description
1 polymer ?
#
loop_
_entity_poly.entity_id
_entity_poly.type
_entity_poly.pdbx_seq_one_letter_code
_entity_poly.pdbx_strand_id
1 'polypeptide(L)'
;WVDLFEDIEKFPLTDLLLETRAQIETGSSNIQLIFIHPLKTGLFRICFHGNASTKLGLVVPLVNGMVTSRRSLGFLLTEMASNCSRRCRLDSDSAPPPQVRRKHLINDIILYYKSRCSEPAFYTALFQL
;
A
#
# COMPACT_ATOMS: atom_id res chain seq x y z
N TRP A 1 4.59 16.69 0.96
CA TRP A 1 4.49 17.98 1.68
C TRP A 1 4.55 19.08 0.64
N VAL A 2 3.73 20.12 0.76
CA VAL A 2 3.67 21.22 -0.21
C VAL A 2 3.64 22.57 0.50
N ASP A 3 4.54 23.46 0.11
CA ASP A 3 4.65 24.79 0.70
C ASP A 3 3.62 25.75 0.11
N LEU A 4 3.35 25.66 -1.20
CA LEU A 4 2.23 26.34 -1.86
C LEU A 4 1.15 25.32 -2.22
N PHE A 5 -0.10 25.64 -1.90
CA PHE A 5 -1.22 24.73 -2.18
C PHE A 5 -1.47 24.56 -3.69
N GLU A 6 -1.21 25.60 -4.48
CA GLU A 6 -1.37 25.61 -5.94
C GLU A 6 -0.39 24.66 -6.67
N ASP A 7 0.72 24.28 -6.03
CA ASP A 7 1.72 23.38 -6.64
C ASP A 7 1.18 21.96 -6.82
N ILE A 8 0.09 21.62 -6.12
CA ILE A 8 -0.58 20.32 -6.23
C ILE A 8 -1.02 20.05 -7.68
N GLU A 9 -1.56 21.06 -8.38
CA GLU A 9 -2.06 20.91 -9.75
C GLU A 9 -0.94 20.68 -10.79
N LYS A 10 0.28 21.11 -10.45
CA LYS A 10 1.46 20.97 -11.31
C LYS A 10 2.34 19.80 -10.90
N PHE A 11 1.89 18.98 -9.95
CA PHE A 11 2.70 17.90 -9.42
C PHE A 11 3.01 16.86 -10.53
N PRO A 12 4.29 16.61 -10.86
CA PRO A 12 4.67 15.78 -12.00
C PRO A 12 4.61 14.29 -11.63
N LEU A 13 3.42 13.79 -11.30
CA LEU A 13 3.22 12.39 -10.90
C LEU A 13 3.73 11.43 -11.98
N THR A 14 3.39 11.69 -13.24
CA THR A 14 3.77 10.81 -14.37
C THR A 14 5.28 10.66 -14.48
N ASP A 15 6.02 11.76 -14.41
CA ASP A 15 7.48 11.77 -14.56
C ASP A 15 8.16 11.03 -13.39
N LEU A 16 7.69 11.27 -12.17
CA LEU A 16 8.17 10.56 -10.98
C LEU A 16 7.93 9.05 -11.06
N LEU A 17 6.77 8.63 -11.61
CA LEU A 17 6.47 7.21 -11.78
C LEU A 17 7.33 6.55 -12.86
N LEU A 18 7.73 7.28 -13.89
CA LEU A 18 8.66 6.78 -14.90
C LEU A 18 10.05 6.53 -14.30
N GLU A 19 10.53 7.41 -13.43
CA GLU A 19 11.81 7.23 -12.73
C GLU A 19 11.76 6.16 -11.65
N THR A 20 10.60 5.98 -11.00
CA THR A 20 10.40 5.00 -9.91
C THR A 20 10.16 3.57 -10.43
N ARG A 21 10.10 3.35 -11.75
CA ARG A 21 9.93 2.02 -12.38
C ARG A 21 11.17 1.13 -12.24
N ALA A 22 11.56 0.83 -11.01
CA ALA A 22 12.19 -0.42 -10.65
C ALA A 22 11.07 -1.46 -10.38
N GLN A 23 10.78 -2.27 -11.39
CA GLN A 23 10.35 -3.67 -11.21
C GLN A 23 8.91 -4.01 -10.75
N ILE A 24 7.97 -3.07 -10.70
CA ILE A 24 6.57 -3.42 -10.40
C ILE A 24 5.63 -2.83 -11.48
N GLU A 25 5.09 -3.71 -12.34
CA GLU A 25 4.01 -3.39 -13.28
C GLU A 25 2.66 -3.18 -12.59
N THR A 26 2.63 -2.49 -11.46
CA THR A 26 1.38 -1.98 -10.92
C THR A 26 1.01 -0.77 -11.75
N GLY A 27 -0.03 -0.92 -12.57
CA GLY A 27 -0.61 0.19 -13.32
C GLY A 27 -0.87 1.41 -12.42
N SER A 28 -0.86 2.59 -13.03
CA SER A 28 -1.10 3.89 -12.38
C SER A 28 -2.41 3.97 -11.57
N SER A 29 -3.28 2.96 -11.69
CA SER A 29 -4.56 2.85 -11.02
C SER A 29 -4.51 2.55 -9.53
N ASN A 30 -3.35 2.22 -8.96
CA ASN A 30 -3.23 1.83 -7.55
C ASN A 30 -2.50 2.85 -6.68
N ILE A 31 -2.26 4.05 -7.21
CA ILE A 31 -1.44 5.07 -6.55
C ILE A 31 -2.34 6.16 -5.99
N GLN A 32 -2.22 6.40 -4.69
CA GLN A 32 -2.89 7.49 -3.99
C GLN A 32 -1.86 8.45 -3.42
N LEU A 33 -1.99 9.72 -3.78
CA LEU A 33 -1.18 10.83 -3.28
C LEU A 33 -1.91 11.51 -2.12
N ILE A 34 -1.13 11.82 -1.08
CA ILE A 34 -1.59 12.60 0.08
C ILE A 34 -0.71 13.84 0.18
N PHE A 35 -1.30 14.99 -0.14
CA PHE A 35 -0.68 16.29 0.02
C PHE A 35 -0.96 16.86 1.41
N ILE A 36 0.07 17.41 2.02
CA ILE A 36 0.02 18.01 3.35
C ILE A 36 0.52 19.45 3.18
N HIS A 37 -0.35 20.40 3.49
CA HIS A 37 -0.06 21.83 3.38
C HIS A 37 -0.15 22.50 4.76
N PRO A 38 0.95 23.08 5.28
CA PRO A 38 0.90 23.86 6.52
C PRO A 38 0.14 25.17 6.32
N LEU A 39 -0.76 25.48 7.25
CA LEU A 39 -1.47 26.76 7.30
C LEU A 39 -0.77 27.72 8.26
N LYS A 40 -0.94 29.03 8.03
CA LYS A 40 -0.44 30.09 8.93
C LYS A 40 -0.94 29.97 10.38
N THR A 41 -2.06 29.26 10.57
CA THR A 41 -2.65 28.97 11.88
C THR A 41 -1.91 27.87 12.66
N GLY A 42 -0.92 27.21 12.07
CA GLY A 42 -0.24 26.05 12.66
C GLY A 42 -0.98 24.72 12.48
N LEU A 43 -2.11 24.74 11.76
CA LEU A 43 -2.85 23.55 11.32
C LEU A 43 -2.36 23.05 9.96
N PHE A 44 -2.86 21.89 9.54
CA PHE A 44 -2.50 21.26 8.28
C PHE A 44 -3.73 20.97 7.44
N ARG A 45 -3.75 21.46 6.19
CA ARG A 45 -4.75 21.09 5.19
C ARG A 45 -4.28 19.84 4.45
N ILE A 46 -5.17 18.86 4.34
CA ILE A 46 -4.94 17.60 3.64
C ILE A 46 -5.64 17.63 2.29
N CYS A 47 -4.95 17.21 1.24
CA CYS A 47 -5.53 17.02 -0.08
C CYS A 47 -5.17 15.63 -0.61
N PHE A 48 -6.15 14.96 -1.22
CA PHE A 48 -5.97 13.63 -1.81
C PHE A 48 -6.07 13.72 -3.33
N HIS A 49 -5.14 13.05 -4.02
CA HIS A 49 -5.17 12.91 -5.48
C HIS A 49 -4.93 11.44 -5.84
N GLY A 50 -5.58 10.94 -6.88
CA GLY A 50 -5.36 9.59 -7.38
C GLY A 50 -6.61 8.92 -7.93
N ASN A 51 -6.38 7.92 -8.77
CA ASN A 51 -7.38 6.94 -9.19
C ASN A 51 -7.65 6.02 -7.99
N ALA A 52 -8.54 6.47 -7.11
CA ALA A 52 -9.21 5.57 -6.22
C ALA A 52 -10.56 5.27 -6.88
N SER A 53 -10.78 4.01 -7.26
CA SER A 53 -12.14 3.47 -7.33
C SER A 53 -12.94 4.07 -6.18
N THR A 54 -14.11 4.64 -6.47
CA THR A 54 -14.99 5.41 -5.58
C THR A 54 -15.26 4.75 -4.21
N LYS A 55 -14.87 3.48 -4.03
CA LYS A 55 -14.94 2.67 -2.82
C LYS A 55 -13.84 2.93 -1.78
N LEU A 56 -12.67 3.47 -2.13
CA LEU A 56 -11.61 3.79 -1.15
C LEU A 56 -11.94 5.03 -0.29
N GLY A 57 -12.85 5.89 -0.78
CA GLY A 57 -13.29 7.08 -0.06
C GLY A 57 -14.17 6.81 1.18
N LEU A 58 -14.62 5.56 1.38
CA LEU A 58 -15.58 5.23 2.46
C LEU A 58 -14.94 4.83 3.79
N VAL A 59 -13.61 4.60 3.87
CA VAL A 59 -12.95 4.07 5.08
C VAL A 59 -11.74 4.92 5.45
N VAL A 60 -11.96 6.21 5.69
CA VAL A 60 -10.85 7.14 5.94
C VAL A 60 -11.10 8.05 7.15
N PRO A 61 -10.13 8.19 8.08
CA PRO A 61 -10.23 9.18 9.16
C PRO A 61 -9.87 10.61 8.71
N LEU A 62 -9.53 10.80 7.43
CA LEU A 62 -9.14 12.04 6.76
C LEU A 62 -9.95 12.22 5.47
N VAL A 63 -10.46 13.42 5.21
CA VAL A 63 -11.21 13.74 4.00
C VAL A 63 -10.48 14.81 3.19
N ASN A 64 -10.68 14.84 1.87
CA ASN A 64 -10.09 15.88 1.03
C ASN A 64 -10.52 17.27 1.51
N GLY A 65 -9.56 18.19 1.63
CA GLY A 65 -9.76 19.53 2.17
C GLY A 65 -9.79 19.63 3.69
N MET A 66 -9.72 18.50 4.42
CA MET A 66 -9.79 18.51 5.87
C MET A 66 -8.60 19.22 6.50
N VAL A 67 -8.86 19.96 7.58
CA VAL A 67 -7.84 20.68 8.35
C VAL A 67 -7.63 19.96 9.68
N THR A 68 -6.39 19.63 10.01
CA THR A 68 -6.02 18.84 11.19
C THR A 68 -4.96 19.52 12.02
N SER A 69 -4.90 19.16 13.31
CA SER A 69 -3.85 19.63 14.20
C SER A 69 -2.54 18.88 13.99
N ARG A 70 -1.41 19.52 14.34
CA ARG A 70 -0.09 18.86 14.35
C ARG A 70 -0.07 17.56 15.15
N ARG A 71 -0.77 17.53 16.29
CA ARG A 71 -0.74 16.38 17.23
C ARG A 71 -1.49 15.17 16.68
N SER A 72 -2.57 15.38 15.94
CA SER A 72 -3.38 14.30 15.38
C SER A 72 -2.94 13.86 13.98
N LEU A 73 -2.25 14.73 13.24
CA LEU A 73 -1.89 14.50 11.84
C LEU A 73 -1.17 13.16 11.62
N GLY A 74 -0.13 12.86 12.40
CA GLY A 74 0.66 11.64 12.25
C GLY A 74 -0.21 10.38 12.38
N PHE A 75 -0.98 10.29 13.46
CA PHE A 75 -1.90 9.17 13.70
C PHE A 75 -2.91 9.00 12.57
N LEU A 76 -3.56 10.09 12.14
CA LEU A 76 -4.58 10.05 11.10
C LEU A 76 -4.02 9.63 9.73
N LEU A 77 -2.80 10.05 9.40
CA LEU A 77 -2.11 9.65 8.17
C LEU A 77 -1.73 8.16 8.20
N THR A 78 -1.22 7.66 9.32
CA THR A 78 -0.88 6.25 9.47
C THR A 78 -2.12 5.36 9.34
N GLU A 79 -3.21 5.73 10.00
CA GLU A 79 -4.48 5.00 9.89
C GLU A 79 -5.05 5.05 8.46
N MET A 80 -5.00 6.21 7.79
CA MET A 80 -5.40 6.32 6.37
C MET A 80 -4.56 5.41 5.47
N ALA A 81 -3.23 5.47 5.57
CA ALA A 81 -2.35 4.62 4.77
C ALA A 81 -2.61 3.12 5.03
N SER A 82 -2.75 2.71 6.29
CA SER A 82 -3.06 1.33 6.64
C SER A 82 -4.43 0.88 6.12
N ASN A 83 -5.45 1.74 6.18
CA ASN A 83 -6.78 1.45 5.65
C ASN A 83 -6.76 1.31 4.13
N CYS A 84 -6.10 2.23 3.43
CA CYS A 84 -5.94 2.19 1.99
C CYS A 84 -5.25 0.90 1.54
N SER A 85 -4.10 0.55 2.12
CA SER A 85 -3.38 -0.69 1.78
C SER A 85 -4.21 -1.95 2.04
N ARG A 86 -4.95 -1.99 3.16
CA ARG A 86 -5.85 -3.12 3.47
C ARG A 86 -6.96 -3.24 2.43
N ARG A 87 -7.47 -2.13 1.93
CA ARG A 87 -8.56 -2.11 0.95
C ARG A 87 -8.09 -2.41 -0.47
N CYS A 88 -6.94 -1.86 -0.91
CA CYS A 88 -6.33 -2.25 -2.19
C CYS A 88 -6.10 -3.76 -2.27
N ARG A 89 -5.74 -4.41 -1.16
CA ARG A 89 -5.62 -5.88 -1.07
C ARG A 89 -6.96 -6.61 -1.18
N LEU A 90 -8.07 -6.02 -0.72
CA LEU A 90 -9.40 -6.63 -0.80
C LEU A 90 -10.03 -6.44 -2.17
N ASP A 91 -9.80 -5.30 -2.83
CA ASP A 91 -10.33 -5.03 -4.18
C ASP A 91 -9.62 -5.88 -5.25
N SER A 92 -8.40 -6.36 -4.99
CA SER A 92 -7.82 -7.46 -5.77
C SER A 92 -8.49 -8.78 -5.36
N ASP A 93 -9.55 -9.18 -6.05
CA ASP A 93 -10.24 -10.49 -5.88
C ASP A 93 -9.28 -11.71 -5.98
N SER A 94 -8.05 -11.48 -6.42
CA SER A 94 -6.97 -12.46 -6.54
C SER A 94 -6.09 -12.63 -5.30
N ALA A 95 -6.30 -11.86 -4.22
CA ALA A 95 -5.46 -11.92 -3.02
C ALA A 95 -6.07 -12.81 -1.92
N PRO A 96 -5.74 -14.12 -1.86
CA PRO A 96 -6.23 -14.98 -0.79
C PRO A 96 -5.76 -14.48 0.58
N PRO A 97 -6.54 -14.70 1.66
CA PRO A 97 -6.13 -14.34 3.01
C PRO A 97 -4.74 -14.89 3.38
N PRO A 98 -3.99 -14.24 4.28
CA PRO A 98 -2.61 -14.63 4.61
C PRO A 98 -2.45 -16.12 4.95
N GLN A 99 -3.39 -16.68 5.70
CA GLN A 99 -3.43 -18.10 6.06
C GLN A 99 -3.59 -19.03 4.85
N VAL A 100 -4.41 -18.63 3.87
CA VAL A 100 -4.64 -19.40 2.62
C VAL A 100 -3.42 -19.30 1.72
N ARG A 101 -2.79 -18.11 1.61
CA ARG A 101 -1.55 -17.94 0.86
C ARG A 101 -0.40 -18.74 1.46
N ARG A 102 -0.28 -18.75 2.79
CA ARG A 102 0.72 -19.56 3.50
C ARG A 102 0.51 -21.06 3.26
N LYS A 103 -0.74 -21.54 3.27
CA LYS A 103 -1.06 -22.95 2.98
C LYS A 103 -0.64 -23.34 1.56
N HIS A 104 -0.92 -22.50 0.56
CA HIS A 104 -0.47 -22.76 -0.83
C HIS A 104 1.05 -22.84 -0.92
N LEU A 105 1.79 -21.88 -0.36
CA LEU A 105 3.26 -21.90 -0.38
C LEU A 105 3.86 -23.15 0.29
N ILE A 106 3.29 -23.58 1.42
CA ILE A 106 3.72 -24.81 2.09
C ILE A 106 3.49 -26.02 1.17
N ASN A 107 2.32 -26.11 0.52
CA ASN A 107 2.04 -27.18 -0.43
C ASN A 107 2.98 -27.15 -1.63
N ASP A 108 3.31 -25.97 -2.17
CA ASP A 108 4.23 -25.83 -3.30
C ASP A 108 5.65 -26.33 -2.94
N ILE A 109 6.12 -25.98 -1.73
CA ILE A 109 7.38 -26.50 -1.19
C ILE A 109 7.32 -28.02 -1.09
N ILE A 110 6.25 -28.58 -0.50
CA ILE A 110 6.08 -30.04 -0.37
C ILE A 110 6.10 -30.72 -1.74
N LEU A 111 5.38 -30.19 -2.73
CA LEU A 111 5.32 -30.74 -4.09
C LEU A 111 6.67 -30.69 -4.79
N TYR A 112 7.38 -29.57 -4.67
CA TYR A 112 8.72 -29.41 -5.23
C TYR A 112 9.70 -30.47 -4.68
N TYR A 113 9.71 -30.67 -3.37
CA TYR A 113 10.61 -31.65 -2.74
C TYR A 113 10.19 -33.10 -3.03
N LYS A 114 8.90 -33.43 -3.01
CA LYS A 114 8.40 -34.76 -3.40
C LYS A 114 8.82 -35.16 -4.82
N SER A 115 8.97 -34.20 -5.72
CA SER A 115 9.44 -34.45 -7.09
C SER A 115 10.95 -34.73 -7.20
N ARG A 116 11.74 -34.40 -6.17
CA ARG A 116 13.22 -34.40 -6.22
C ARG A 116 13.90 -35.32 -5.21
N CYS A 117 13.24 -35.69 -4.13
CA CYS A 117 13.84 -36.50 -3.06
C CYS A 117 12.79 -37.33 -2.32
N SER A 118 13.24 -38.43 -1.71
CA SER A 118 12.40 -39.26 -0.86
C SER A 118 12.07 -38.54 0.45
N GLU A 119 10.94 -38.89 1.05
CA GLU A 119 10.45 -38.31 2.31
C GLU A 119 11.50 -38.33 3.45
N PRO A 120 12.31 -39.40 3.67
CA PRO A 120 13.38 -39.39 4.66
C PRO A 120 14.50 -38.37 4.39
N ALA A 121 14.85 -38.17 3.11
CA ALA A 121 15.89 -37.22 2.72
C ALA A 121 15.43 -35.77 2.91
N PHE A 122 14.14 -35.50 2.68
CA PHE A 122 13.53 -34.19 2.92
C PHE A 122 13.61 -33.79 4.41
N TYR A 123 13.16 -34.65 5.32
CA TYR A 123 13.18 -34.33 6.75
C TYR A 123 14.62 -34.16 7.28
N THR A 124 15.56 -34.96 6.77
CA THR A 124 16.98 -34.81 7.13
C THR A 124 17.53 -33.45 6.72
N ALA A 125 17.23 -32.98 5.51
CA ALA A 125 17.69 -31.67 5.03
C ALA A 125 17.06 -30.48 5.77
N LEU A 126 15.80 -30.61 6.22
CA LEU A 126 15.08 -29.53 6.90
C LEU A 126 15.69 -29.14 8.26
N PHE A 127 16.27 -30.11 8.97
CA PHE A 127 16.78 -29.94 10.33
C PHE A 127 18.32 -29.89 10.41
N GLN A 128 19.01 -29.83 9.27
CA GLN A 128 20.48 -29.75 9.18
C GLN A 128 21.02 -28.31 9.05
N LEU A 129 20.20 -27.30 9.32
CA LEU A 129 20.57 -25.88 9.31
C LEU A 129 21.01 -25.40 10.69
#